data_AF-A0A428QIS5-F1
#
_entry.id   AF-A0A428QIS5-F1
#
_cell.length_a   1.000
_cell.length_b   1.000
_cell.length_c   1.000
_cell.angle_alpha   90.00
_cell.angle_beta   90.00
_cell.angle_gamma   90.00
#
_symmetry.space_group_name_H-M   'P 1'
#
loop_
_entity.id
_entity.type
_entity.pdbx_description
1 polymer ?
#
loop_
_entity_poly.entity_id
_entity_poly.type
_entity_poly.pdbx_seq_one_letter_code
_entity_poly.pdbx_strand_id
1 'polypeptide(L)'
;MTHGYNYLAHAALGLGASHLSQNGNVNYNAQALQHRVTAINLINQQIADTSHKSIADRDALFAALMCIAAQSCLMPHGMTEYLVMSRGATLVSTSMMPEYHRSVFRSWTPDAHIDNIRDIITDQPKDMKMIEGFKSSALALEPRCRTECEKIYCESMLKAISWLPTSSVEAWKEFVTLFMIPSYLSTETFQSFVNPNNHVGQLLIIHMFLLDYIIGRSVLALSDEPKCPGRKNMVISWTEDVVDRLPEDYKEHGVWLKEFCRVLARQDARYLLSP
;
A
#
# COMPACT_ATOMS: atom_id res chain seq x y z
N MET A 1 16.08 4.58 -19.47
CA MET A 1 15.71 3.15 -19.36
C MET A 1 14.46 2.78 -20.17
N THR A 2 13.55 3.69 -20.54
CA THR A 2 12.30 3.34 -21.28
C THR A 2 12.48 3.01 -22.76
N HIS A 3 13.57 3.46 -23.42
CA HIS A 3 13.78 3.29 -24.86
C HIS A 3 14.08 1.85 -25.34
N GLY A 4 14.07 0.85 -24.43
CA GLY A 4 14.21 -0.58 -24.78
C GLY A 4 13.14 -1.49 -24.17
N TYR A 5 12.23 -0.98 -23.34
CA TYR A 5 11.28 -1.79 -22.56
C TYR A 5 9.86 -1.23 -22.70
N ASN A 6 9.14 -1.67 -23.73
CA ASN A 6 7.79 -1.17 -24.05
C ASN A 6 6.82 -1.33 -22.87
N TYR A 7 6.86 -2.45 -22.14
CA TYR A 7 6.02 -2.67 -20.96
C TYR A 7 6.27 -1.63 -19.87
N LEU A 8 7.54 -1.29 -19.61
CA LEU A 8 7.92 -0.26 -18.64
C LEU A 8 7.51 1.13 -19.11
N ALA A 9 7.66 1.43 -20.41
CA ALA A 9 7.22 2.69 -20.98
C ALA A 9 5.71 2.89 -20.80
N HIS A 10 4.90 1.86 -21.12
CA HIS A 10 3.45 1.92 -20.90
C HIS A 10 3.10 2.02 -19.41
N ALA A 11 3.77 1.29 -18.52
CA ALA A 11 3.50 1.38 -17.08
C ALA A 11 3.79 2.79 -16.54
N ALA A 12 4.92 3.39 -16.93
CA ALA A 12 5.30 4.74 -16.54
C ALA A 12 4.34 5.81 -17.10
N LEU A 13 3.91 5.69 -18.37
CA LEU A 13 2.92 6.59 -18.97
C LEU A 13 1.55 6.47 -18.29
N GLY A 14 1.12 5.25 -17.97
CA GLY A 14 -0.12 5.00 -17.22
C GLY A 14 -0.09 5.67 -15.85
N LEU A 15 0.98 5.46 -15.09
CA LEU A 15 1.19 6.12 -13.80
C LEU A 15 1.20 7.65 -13.92
N GLY A 16 1.96 8.19 -14.88
CA GLY A 16 2.05 9.63 -15.11
C GLY A 16 0.68 10.25 -15.46
N ALA A 17 -0.10 9.60 -16.31
CA ALA A 17 -1.45 10.03 -16.68
C ALA A 17 -2.40 9.99 -15.47
N SER A 18 -2.34 8.94 -14.63
CA SER A 18 -3.09 8.88 -13.37
C SER A 18 -2.68 9.99 -12.41
N HIS A 19 -1.38 10.24 -12.25
CA HIS A 19 -0.87 11.29 -11.38
C HIS A 19 -1.35 12.68 -11.82
N LEU A 20 -1.29 12.98 -13.13
CA LEU A 20 -1.79 14.24 -13.68
C LEU A 20 -3.31 14.38 -13.52
N SER A 21 -4.06 13.28 -13.64
CA SER A 21 -5.52 13.30 -13.46
C SER A 21 -5.94 13.53 -12.01
N GLN A 22 -5.16 13.03 -11.04
CA GLN A 22 -5.47 13.17 -9.62
C GLN A 22 -4.96 14.47 -8.99
N ASN A 23 -3.90 15.07 -9.54
CA ASN A 23 -3.25 16.23 -8.95
C ASN A 23 -3.26 17.47 -9.85
N GLY A 24 -3.81 17.37 -11.07
CA GLY A 24 -3.90 18.47 -12.02
C GLY A 24 -5.34 18.73 -12.48
N ASN A 25 -5.52 19.80 -13.26
CA ASN A 25 -6.82 20.18 -13.84
C ASN A 25 -7.04 19.54 -15.22
N VAL A 26 -6.72 18.25 -15.36
CA VAL A 26 -6.81 17.49 -16.61
C VAL A 26 -7.41 16.12 -16.34
N ASN A 27 -8.04 15.51 -17.35
CA ASN A 27 -8.59 14.16 -17.23
C ASN A 27 -7.95 13.24 -18.28
N TYR A 28 -6.99 12.44 -17.84
CA TYR A 28 -6.32 11.41 -18.63
C TYR A 28 -6.69 9.99 -18.16
N ASN A 29 -7.81 9.80 -17.45
CA ASN A 29 -8.17 8.52 -16.87
C ASN A 29 -8.29 7.41 -17.93
N ALA A 30 -8.85 7.72 -19.10
CA ALA A 30 -8.98 6.74 -20.19
C ALA A 30 -7.60 6.32 -20.73
N GLN A 31 -6.72 7.28 -20.97
CA GLN A 31 -5.35 7.04 -21.45
C GLN A 31 -4.53 6.27 -20.40
N ALA A 32 -4.68 6.63 -19.12
CA ALA A 32 -4.02 5.95 -18.01
C ALA A 32 -4.39 4.47 -17.95
N LEU A 33 -5.68 4.15 -18.12
CA LEU A 33 -6.18 2.77 -18.16
C LEU A 33 -5.72 2.04 -19.42
N GLN A 34 -5.73 2.69 -20.59
CA GLN A 34 -5.25 2.08 -21.83
C GLN A 34 -3.77 1.69 -21.73
N HIS A 35 -2.93 2.57 -21.21
CA HIS A 35 -1.52 2.29 -20.98
C HIS A 35 -1.33 1.18 -19.93
N ARG A 36 -2.11 1.18 -18.85
CA ARG A 36 -2.10 0.13 -17.81
C ARG A 36 -2.39 -1.25 -18.39
N VAL A 37 -3.49 -1.40 -19.15
CA VAL A 37 -3.88 -2.68 -19.77
C VAL A 37 -2.77 -3.17 -20.72
N THR A 38 -2.24 -2.27 -21.54
CA THR A 38 -1.14 -2.61 -22.46
C THR A 38 0.10 -3.07 -21.70
N ALA A 39 0.48 -2.37 -20.63
CA ALA A 39 1.60 -2.74 -19.78
C ALA A 39 1.40 -4.12 -19.14
N ILE A 40 0.25 -4.40 -18.53
CA ILE A 40 -0.05 -5.68 -17.89
C ILE A 40 0.04 -6.83 -18.90
N ASN A 41 -0.52 -6.66 -20.10
CA ASN A 41 -0.44 -7.69 -21.14
C ASN A 41 1.02 -7.99 -21.54
N LEU A 42 1.83 -6.96 -21.73
CA LEU A 42 3.25 -7.13 -22.06
C LEU A 42 4.05 -7.72 -20.88
N ILE A 43 3.76 -7.30 -19.64
CA ILE A 43 4.37 -7.86 -18.42
C ILE A 43 4.08 -9.36 -18.32
N ASN A 44 2.84 -9.79 -18.56
CA ASN A 44 2.46 -11.20 -18.51
C ASN A 44 3.20 -12.03 -19.57
N GLN A 45 3.37 -11.50 -20.79
CA GLN A 45 4.19 -12.13 -21.82
C GLN A 45 5.64 -12.27 -21.37
N GLN A 46 6.19 -11.22 -20.75
CA GLN A 46 7.53 -11.29 -20.19
C GLN A 46 7.59 -12.36 -19.09
N ILE A 47 6.71 -12.37 -18.09
CA ILE A 47 6.74 -13.35 -16.99
C ILE A 47 6.68 -14.80 -17.52
N ALA A 48 5.89 -15.05 -18.56
CA ALA A 48 5.81 -16.37 -19.20
C ALA A 48 7.08 -16.78 -19.96
N ASP A 49 7.90 -15.81 -20.38
CA ASP A 49 9.17 -16.06 -21.05
C ASP A 49 10.25 -16.47 -20.04
N THR A 50 10.66 -17.74 -20.12
CA THR A 50 11.68 -18.38 -19.29
C THR A 50 13.09 -18.26 -19.84
N SER A 51 13.29 -17.57 -20.97
CA SER A 51 14.62 -17.30 -21.51
C SER A 51 15.48 -16.55 -20.49
N HIS A 52 16.81 -16.73 -20.56
CA HIS A 52 17.77 -16.15 -19.60
C HIS A 52 17.81 -14.62 -19.69
N LYS A 53 16.85 -13.97 -19.01
CA LYS A 53 16.76 -12.51 -18.89
C LYS A 53 17.98 -11.94 -18.21
N SER A 54 18.54 -10.90 -18.81
CA SER A 54 19.62 -10.12 -18.21
C SER A 54 19.12 -9.44 -16.91
N ILE A 55 20.05 -8.95 -16.09
CA ILE A 55 19.70 -8.19 -14.88
C ILE A 55 18.87 -6.95 -15.25
N ALA A 56 19.21 -6.27 -16.35
CA ALA A 56 18.48 -5.09 -16.81
C ALA A 56 17.02 -5.39 -17.19
N ASP A 57 16.75 -6.56 -17.78
CA ASP A 57 15.39 -6.97 -18.15
C ASP A 57 14.53 -7.23 -16.90
N ARG A 58 15.14 -7.84 -15.88
CA ARG A 58 14.50 -8.10 -14.58
C ARG A 58 14.24 -6.81 -13.82
N ASP A 59 15.22 -5.90 -13.80
CA ASP A 59 15.08 -4.58 -13.20
C ASP A 59 13.96 -3.79 -13.89
N ALA A 60 13.90 -3.81 -15.23
CA ALA A 60 12.83 -3.16 -15.97
C ALA A 60 11.46 -3.78 -15.67
N LEU A 61 11.37 -5.11 -15.55
CA LEU A 61 10.13 -5.82 -15.22
C LEU A 61 9.64 -5.44 -13.82
N PHE A 62 10.54 -5.45 -12.84
CA PHE A 62 10.23 -5.04 -11.47
C PHE A 62 9.81 -3.56 -11.41
N ALA A 63 10.54 -2.66 -12.08
CA ALA A 63 10.16 -1.25 -12.19
C ALA A 63 8.76 -1.05 -12.78
N ALA A 64 8.38 -1.85 -13.78
CA ALA A 64 7.07 -1.77 -14.40
C ALA A 64 5.97 -2.22 -13.42
N LEU A 65 6.19 -3.31 -12.67
CA LEU A 65 5.26 -3.76 -11.63
C LEU A 65 5.08 -2.71 -10.53
N MET A 66 6.16 -2.06 -10.10
CA MET A 66 6.09 -0.96 -9.14
C MET A 66 5.28 0.22 -9.69
N CYS A 67 5.44 0.58 -10.96
CA CYS A 67 4.60 1.60 -11.59
C CYS A 67 3.11 1.22 -11.59
N ILE A 68 2.78 -0.04 -11.87
CA ILE A 68 1.40 -0.54 -11.87
C ILE A 68 0.81 -0.55 -10.44
N ALA A 69 1.59 -0.97 -9.44
CA ALA A 69 1.19 -0.91 -8.03
C ALA A 69 0.96 0.54 -7.57
N ALA A 70 1.90 1.44 -7.88
CA ALA A 70 1.80 2.87 -7.59
C ALA A 70 0.56 3.50 -8.24
N GLN A 71 0.25 3.10 -9.48
CA GLN A 71 -0.92 3.60 -10.19
C GLN A 71 -2.22 3.14 -9.51
N SER A 72 -2.27 1.93 -8.93
CA SER A 72 -3.44 1.46 -8.18
C SER A 72 -3.79 2.40 -7.02
N CYS A 73 -2.79 3.04 -6.38
CA CYS A 73 -3.01 4.06 -5.33
C CYS A 73 -3.68 5.35 -5.82
N LEU A 74 -3.88 5.51 -7.13
CA LEU A 74 -4.47 6.69 -7.76
C LEU A 74 -5.82 6.37 -8.42
N MET A 75 -6.43 5.23 -8.09
CA MET A 75 -7.67 4.73 -8.69
C MET A 75 -8.80 4.62 -7.65
N PRO A 76 -10.03 5.10 -7.93
CA PRO A 76 -11.16 5.08 -6.99
C PRO A 76 -11.59 3.69 -6.46
N HIS A 77 -11.29 2.62 -7.19
CA HIS A 77 -11.54 1.23 -6.77
C HIS A 77 -10.25 0.41 -6.73
N GLY A 78 -9.12 1.09 -6.48
CA GLY A 78 -7.79 0.51 -6.55
C GLY A 78 -7.32 -0.23 -5.30
N MET A 79 -8.11 -0.29 -4.22
CA MET A 79 -7.66 -0.86 -2.95
C MET A 79 -7.23 -2.34 -3.08
N THR A 80 -8.12 -3.19 -3.59
CA THR A 80 -7.82 -4.62 -3.81
C THR A 80 -6.76 -4.77 -4.90
N GLU A 81 -6.84 -4.00 -5.98
CA GLU A 81 -5.83 -4.03 -7.04
C GLU A 81 -4.44 -3.66 -6.52
N TYR A 82 -4.32 -2.70 -5.61
CA TYR A 82 -3.06 -2.34 -4.98
C TYR A 82 -2.47 -3.52 -4.24
N LEU A 83 -3.26 -4.22 -3.41
CA LEU A 83 -2.78 -5.40 -2.68
C LEU A 83 -2.38 -6.54 -3.64
N VAL A 84 -3.14 -6.76 -4.70
CA VAL A 84 -2.82 -7.77 -5.73
C VAL A 84 -1.49 -7.44 -6.41
N MET A 85 -1.31 -6.18 -6.81
CA MET A 85 -0.10 -5.74 -7.53
C MET A 85 1.13 -5.71 -6.61
N SER A 86 0.98 -5.25 -5.36
CA SER A 86 2.06 -5.30 -4.36
C SER A 86 2.47 -6.74 -4.05
N ARG A 87 1.51 -7.65 -3.88
CA ARG A 87 1.79 -9.09 -3.74
C ARG A 87 2.54 -9.64 -4.96
N GLY A 88 2.10 -9.29 -6.17
CA GLY A 88 2.75 -9.71 -7.42
C GLY A 88 4.19 -9.18 -7.55
N ALA A 89 4.43 -7.92 -7.20
CA ALA A 89 5.76 -7.31 -7.17
C ALA A 89 6.68 -8.05 -6.19
N THR A 90 6.20 -8.37 -4.98
CA THR A 90 6.98 -9.16 -4.02
C THR A 90 7.34 -10.54 -4.57
N LEU A 91 6.38 -11.27 -5.17
CA LEU A 91 6.64 -12.60 -5.74
C LEU A 91 7.68 -12.56 -6.88
N VAL A 92 7.62 -11.53 -7.73
CA VAL A 92 8.61 -11.33 -8.79
C VAL A 92 9.97 -10.97 -8.20
N SER A 93 10.03 -10.10 -7.19
CA SER A 93 11.30 -9.74 -6.54
C SER A 93 11.99 -10.96 -5.91
N THR A 94 11.24 -11.84 -5.25
CA THR A 94 11.80 -13.01 -4.57
C THR A 94 12.12 -14.16 -5.52
N SER A 95 11.33 -14.34 -6.58
CA SER A 95 11.47 -15.49 -7.49
C SER A 95 12.35 -15.20 -8.69
N MET A 96 12.42 -13.94 -9.14
CA MET A 96 13.05 -13.57 -10.42
C MET A 96 14.32 -12.73 -10.26
N MET A 97 14.72 -12.37 -9.04
CA MET A 97 15.94 -11.57 -8.79
C MET A 97 16.96 -12.27 -7.88
N PRO A 98 17.51 -13.45 -8.27
CA PRO A 98 18.50 -14.18 -7.47
C PRO A 98 19.83 -13.41 -7.26
N GLU A 99 20.14 -12.43 -8.12
CA GLU A 99 21.31 -11.56 -8.01
C GLU A 99 20.93 -10.16 -7.54
N TYR A 100 20.07 -10.06 -6.52
CA TYR A 100 19.53 -8.79 -6.00
C TYR A 100 20.62 -7.75 -5.70
N HIS A 101 21.78 -8.19 -5.21
CA HIS A 101 22.93 -7.33 -4.91
C HIS A 101 23.49 -6.59 -6.15
N ARG A 102 23.26 -7.11 -7.37
CA ARG A 102 23.68 -6.50 -8.65
C ARG A 102 22.58 -5.65 -9.29
N SER A 103 21.35 -5.72 -8.79
CA SER A 103 20.22 -4.95 -9.29
C SER A 103 20.36 -3.47 -8.95
N VAL A 104 19.73 -2.61 -9.76
CA VAL A 104 19.51 -1.20 -9.38
C VAL A 104 18.63 -1.07 -8.12
N PHE A 105 17.83 -2.11 -7.81
CA PHE A 105 16.98 -2.21 -6.63
C PHE A 105 17.64 -2.89 -5.43
N ARG A 106 18.96 -3.08 -5.43
CA ARG A 106 19.69 -3.80 -4.34
C ARG A 106 19.39 -3.33 -2.91
N SER A 107 18.93 -2.09 -2.74
CA SER A 107 18.57 -1.49 -1.43
C SER A 107 17.09 -1.70 -1.04
N TRP A 108 16.31 -2.37 -1.88
CA TRP A 108 14.89 -2.66 -1.66
C TRP A 108 14.71 -4.09 -1.15
N THR A 109 15.60 -4.57 -0.28
CA THR A 109 15.38 -5.81 0.47
C THR A 109 14.67 -5.50 1.79
N PRO A 110 13.99 -6.48 2.43
CA PRO A 110 13.43 -6.28 3.76
C PRO A 110 14.49 -5.79 4.77
N ASP A 111 15.68 -6.39 4.77
CA ASP A 111 16.78 -6.01 5.66
C ASP A 111 17.27 -4.59 5.40
N ALA A 112 17.50 -4.23 4.13
CA ALA A 112 17.92 -2.87 3.77
C ALA A 112 16.83 -1.84 4.06
N HIS A 113 15.55 -2.21 3.93
CA HIS A 113 14.45 -1.33 4.33
C HIS A 113 14.48 -1.07 5.83
N ILE A 114 14.63 -2.12 6.66
CA ILE A 114 14.73 -1.98 8.12
C ILE A 114 15.94 -1.16 8.55
N ASP A 115 17.09 -1.36 7.91
CA ASP A 115 18.30 -0.58 8.20
C ASP A 115 18.10 0.90 7.85
N ASN A 116 17.47 1.19 6.70
CA ASN A 116 17.20 2.56 6.26
C ASN A 116 16.13 3.29 7.09
N ILE A 117 15.20 2.56 7.75
CA ILE A 117 14.16 3.19 8.60
C ILE A 117 14.78 4.12 9.65
N ARG A 118 15.90 3.73 10.25
CA ARG A 118 16.55 4.53 11.31
C ARG A 118 17.06 5.87 10.82
N ASP A 119 17.52 5.93 9.57
CA ASP A 119 18.07 7.14 8.97
C ASP A 119 16.97 8.10 8.49
N ILE A 120 15.76 7.57 8.23
CA ILE A 120 14.60 8.34 7.76
C ILE A 120 13.77 8.91 8.92
N ILE A 121 13.72 8.20 10.06
CA ILE A 121 12.88 8.59 11.19
C ILE A 121 13.32 9.96 11.74
N THR A 122 12.38 10.90 11.70
CA THR A 122 12.43 12.16 12.41
C THR A 122 11.20 12.23 13.31
N ASP A 123 11.38 11.94 14.59
CA ASP A 123 10.29 11.91 15.57
C ASP A 123 9.49 13.22 15.58
N GLN A 124 8.17 13.10 15.43
CA GLN A 124 7.22 14.21 15.45
C GLN A 124 6.34 14.14 16.71
N PRO A 125 5.67 15.25 17.07
CA PRO A 125 4.64 15.24 18.10
C PRO A 125 3.54 14.23 17.76
N LYS A 126 3.24 13.36 18.72
CA LYS A 126 2.26 12.28 18.57
C LYS A 126 0.92 12.71 19.13
N ASP A 127 -0.14 12.54 18.35
CA ASP A 127 -1.51 12.78 18.81
C ASP A 127 -2.00 11.54 19.58
N MET A 128 -1.85 11.57 20.90
CA MET A 128 -2.22 10.44 21.77
C MET A 128 -3.70 10.09 21.68
N LYS A 129 -4.58 11.10 21.53
CA LYS A 129 -6.02 10.85 21.36
C LYS A 129 -6.28 10.13 20.05
N MET A 130 -5.55 10.48 18.99
CA MET A 130 -5.67 9.79 17.72
C MET A 130 -5.19 8.33 17.80
N ILE A 131 -4.06 8.10 18.46
CA ILE A 131 -3.48 6.77 18.68
C ILE A 131 -4.46 5.88 19.47
N GLU A 132 -5.02 6.40 20.57
CA GLU A 132 -6.00 5.69 21.39
C GLU A 132 -7.30 5.40 20.62
N GLY A 133 -7.75 6.36 19.80
CA GLY A 133 -8.91 6.21 18.92
C GLY A 133 -8.70 5.09 17.90
N PHE A 134 -7.55 5.08 17.21
CA PHE A 134 -7.20 4.02 16.26
C PHE A 134 -7.15 2.67 16.97
N LYS A 135 -6.44 2.59 18.11
CA LYS A 135 -6.31 1.36 18.89
C LYS A 135 -7.68 0.82 19.30
N SER A 136 -8.59 1.68 19.76
CA SER A 136 -9.94 1.28 20.15
C SER A 136 -10.77 0.79 18.96
N SER A 137 -10.69 1.48 17.81
CA SER A 137 -11.37 1.08 16.57
C SER A 137 -10.87 -0.27 16.06
N ALA A 138 -9.55 -0.46 16.02
CA ALA A 138 -8.91 -1.71 15.62
C ALA A 138 -9.27 -2.86 16.58
N LEU A 139 -9.21 -2.63 17.90
CA LEU A 139 -9.51 -3.63 18.91
C LEU A 139 -10.97 -4.11 18.83
N ALA A 140 -11.90 -3.22 18.46
CA ALA A 140 -13.30 -3.57 18.27
C ALA A 140 -13.54 -4.59 17.13
N LEU A 141 -12.59 -4.76 16.21
CA LEU A 141 -12.65 -5.77 15.15
C LEU A 141 -12.21 -7.16 15.62
N GLU A 142 -11.40 -7.25 16.67
CA GLU A 142 -10.81 -8.52 17.13
C GLU A 142 -11.88 -9.62 17.37
N PRO A 143 -13.02 -9.36 18.04
CA PRO A 143 -14.07 -10.38 18.23
C PRO A 143 -14.77 -10.81 16.93
N ARG A 144 -14.65 -10.02 15.86
CA ARG A 144 -15.24 -10.31 14.55
C ARG A 144 -14.28 -11.09 13.64
N CYS A 145 -12.99 -11.17 13.96
CA CYS A 145 -11.99 -11.93 13.20
C CYS A 145 -12.25 -13.44 13.31
N ARG A 146 -12.63 -14.07 12.20
CA ARG A 146 -12.98 -15.51 12.15
C ARG A 146 -11.85 -16.35 11.59
N THR A 147 -11.13 -15.83 10.60
CA THR A 147 -10.04 -16.55 9.96
C THR A 147 -8.71 -16.30 10.68
N GLU A 148 -7.78 -17.24 10.54
CA GLU A 148 -6.43 -17.08 11.10
C GLU A 148 -5.71 -15.86 10.50
N CYS A 149 -5.90 -15.62 9.20
CA CYS A 149 -5.35 -14.45 8.53
C CYS A 149 -5.85 -13.14 9.14
N GLU A 150 -7.16 -13.02 9.42
CA GLU A 150 -7.74 -11.82 10.05
C GLU A 150 -7.18 -11.58 11.45
N LYS A 151 -7.01 -12.65 12.23
CA LYS A 151 -6.45 -12.56 13.59
C LYS A 151 -5.01 -12.07 13.57
N ILE A 152 -4.15 -12.68 12.75
CA ILE A 152 -2.75 -12.27 12.61
C ILE A 152 -2.65 -10.83 12.11
N TYR A 153 -3.48 -10.44 11.15
CA TYR A 153 -3.49 -9.08 10.61
C TYR A 153 -3.93 -8.06 11.66
N CYS A 154 -4.99 -8.36 12.43
CA CYS A 154 -5.49 -7.53 13.52
C CYS A 154 -4.44 -7.39 14.64
N GLU A 155 -3.82 -8.49 15.05
CA GLU A 155 -2.78 -8.52 16.09
C GLU A 155 -1.57 -7.68 15.68
N SER A 156 -1.07 -7.87 14.45
CA SER A 156 0.07 -7.12 13.92
C SER A 156 -0.22 -5.61 13.86
N MET A 157 -1.44 -5.24 13.48
CA MET A 157 -1.91 -3.85 13.47
C MET A 157 -1.99 -3.23 14.87
N LEU A 158 -2.53 -3.96 15.85
CA LEU A 158 -2.57 -3.54 17.25
C LEU A 158 -1.17 -3.42 17.85
N LYS A 159 -0.26 -4.31 17.48
CA LYS A 159 1.14 -4.27 17.90
C LYS A 159 1.85 -3.04 17.36
N ALA A 160 1.71 -2.74 16.06
CA ALA A 160 2.31 -1.57 15.43
C ALA A 160 1.89 -0.25 16.12
N ILE A 161 0.58 -0.05 16.34
CA ILE A 161 0.09 1.17 17.01
C ILE A 161 0.50 1.22 18.50
N SER A 162 0.66 0.07 19.16
CA SER A 162 1.05 0.02 20.58
C SER A 162 2.49 0.48 20.83
N TRP A 163 3.38 0.33 19.86
CA TRP A 163 4.75 0.80 19.93
C TRP A 163 4.86 2.31 19.73
N LEU A 164 3.95 2.91 18.96
CA LEU A 164 4.09 4.29 18.52
C LEU A 164 4.33 5.30 19.67
N PRO A 165 3.69 5.20 20.85
CA PRO A 165 3.99 6.09 21.98
C PRO A 165 5.42 6.01 22.52
N THR A 166 6.08 4.86 22.40
CA THR A 166 7.38 4.59 23.07
C THR A 166 8.55 4.41 22.09
N SER A 167 8.29 3.93 20.87
CA SER A 167 9.31 3.70 19.85
C SER A 167 8.73 3.79 18.44
N SER A 168 9.06 4.86 17.74
CA SER A 168 8.74 5.07 16.33
C SER A 168 9.38 4.03 15.41
N VAL A 169 10.60 3.59 15.75
CA VAL A 169 11.32 2.55 14.99
C VAL A 169 10.58 1.22 15.06
N GLU A 170 10.17 0.80 16.26
CA GLU A 170 9.45 -0.48 16.42
C GLU A 170 8.03 -0.39 15.85
N ALA A 171 7.36 0.76 15.95
CA ALA A 171 6.08 0.99 15.29
C ALA A 171 6.17 0.83 13.77
N TRP A 172 7.18 1.44 13.13
CA TRP A 172 7.38 1.31 11.70
C TRP A 172 7.77 -0.13 11.31
N LYS A 173 8.70 -0.78 12.01
CA LYS A 173 9.05 -2.19 11.74
C LYS A 173 7.84 -3.12 11.79
N GLU A 174 7.00 -2.99 12.82
CA GLU A 174 5.77 -3.80 12.92
C GLU A 174 4.77 -3.45 11.83
N PHE A 175 4.69 -2.19 11.41
CA PHE A 175 3.88 -1.79 10.27
C PHE A 175 4.38 -2.40 8.94
N VAL A 176 5.70 -2.50 8.73
CA VAL A 176 6.26 -3.21 7.56
C VAL A 176 5.87 -4.67 7.59
N THR A 177 5.97 -5.32 8.75
CA THR A 177 5.51 -6.71 8.92
C THR A 177 4.02 -6.85 8.55
N LEU A 178 3.16 -5.97 9.09
CA LEU A 178 1.73 -5.91 8.77
C LEU A 178 1.48 -5.78 7.26
N PHE A 179 2.16 -4.83 6.62
CA PHE A 179 2.05 -4.55 5.20
C PHE A 179 2.45 -5.74 4.33
N MET A 180 3.43 -6.53 4.77
CA MET A 180 3.97 -7.66 4.03
C MET A 180 3.16 -8.95 4.18
N ILE A 181 2.26 -9.06 5.17
CA ILE A 181 1.42 -10.26 5.39
C ILE A 181 0.77 -10.77 4.08
N PRO A 182 0.11 -9.93 3.25
CA PRO A 182 -0.56 -10.40 2.04
C PRO A 182 0.38 -11.08 1.03
N SER A 183 1.68 -10.76 1.04
CA SER A 183 2.67 -11.37 0.15
C SER A 183 2.98 -12.83 0.51
N TYR A 184 2.74 -13.26 1.75
CA TYR A 184 3.06 -14.60 2.25
C TYR A 184 1.85 -15.54 2.32
N LEU A 185 0.63 -15.03 2.14
CA LEU A 185 -0.58 -15.85 2.17
C LEU A 185 -0.63 -16.82 0.97
N SER A 186 -1.33 -17.95 1.11
CA SER A 186 -1.70 -18.76 -0.06
C SER A 186 -2.61 -17.96 -1.01
N THR A 187 -2.71 -18.36 -2.27
CA THR A 187 -3.58 -17.69 -3.24
C THR A 187 -5.05 -17.71 -2.78
N GLU A 188 -5.52 -18.84 -2.26
CA GLU A 188 -6.90 -19.00 -1.75
C GLU A 188 -7.15 -18.10 -0.54
N THR A 189 -6.24 -18.12 0.45
CA THR A 189 -6.36 -17.30 1.65
C THR A 189 -6.35 -15.81 1.30
N PHE A 190 -5.46 -15.39 0.40
CA PHE A 190 -5.40 -14.01 -0.06
C PHE A 190 -6.69 -13.58 -0.76
N GLN A 191 -7.19 -14.38 -1.70
CA GLN A 191 -8.43 -14.08 -2.43
C GLN A 191 -9.64 -13.98 -1.50
N SER A 192 -9.71 -14.86 -0.48
CA SER A 192 -10.74 -14.80 0.56
C SER A 192 -10.61 -13.56 1.44
N PHE A 193 -9.39 -13.18 1.81
CA PHE A 193 -9.11 -12.02 2.66
C PHE A 193 -9.47 -10.69 1.98
N VAL A 194 -9.10 -10.51 0.71
CA VAL A 194 -9.36 -9.26 -0.04
C VAL A 194 -10.74 -9.22 -0.71
N ASN A 195 -11.56 -10.27 -0.50
CA ASN A 195 -12.90 -10.35 -1.07
C ASN A 195 -13.76 -9.16 -0.59
N PRO A 196 -14.45 -8.42 -1.48
CA PRO A 196 -15.34 -7.33 -1.08
C PRO A 196 -16.46 -7.74 -0.10
N ASN A 197 -16.86 -9.01 -0.11
CA ASN A 197 -17.86 -9.56 0.81
C ASN A 197 -17.26 -10.01 2.15
N ASN A 198 -15.93 -10.05 2.28
CA ASN A 198 -15.28 -10.23 3.58
C ASN A 198 -15.17 -8.86 4.27
N HIS A 199 -16.25 -8.44 4.92
CA HIS A 199 -16.32 -7.12 5.56
C HIS A 199 -15.25 -6.89 6.64
N VAL A 200 -14.86 -7.93 7.39
CA VAL A 200 -13.78 -7.85 8.38
C VAL A 200 -12.44 -7.63 7.68
N GLY A 201 -12.15 -8.39 6.62
CA GLY A 201 -10.97 -8.20 5.78
C GLY A 201 -10.88 -6.79 5.20
N GLN A 202 -11.97 -6.27 4.62
CA GLN A 202 -12.02 -4.90 4.08
C GLN A 202 -11.75 -3.85 5.16
N LEU A 203 -12.35 -4.00 6.36
CA LEU A 203 -12.13 -3.10 7.48
C LEU A 203 -10.68 -3.13 7.95
N LEU A 204 -10.07 -4.31 8.08
CA LEU A 204 -8.67 -4.47 8.46
C LEU A 204 -7.71 -3.82 7.45
N ILE A 205 -7.97 -4.00 6.15
CA ILE A 205 -7.18 -3.39 5.07
C ILE A 205 -7.25 -1.86 5.15
N ILE A 206 -8.45 -1.28 5.31
CA ILE A 206 -8.61 0.17 5.46
C ILE A 206 -7.91 0.69 6.70
N HIS A 207 -7.98 -0.01 7.83
CA HIS A 207 -7.24 0.39 9.01
C HIS A 207 -5.73 0.38 8.76
N MET A 208 -5.17 -0.59 8.02
CA MET A 208 -3.75 -0.57 7.65
C MET A 208 -3.39 0.67 6.83
N PHE A 209 -4.19 1.04 5.83
CA PHE A 209 -3.93 2.26 5.05
C PHE A 209 -4.01 3.53 5.92
N LEU A 210 -4.93 3.59 6.87
CA LEU A 210 -5.05 4.75 7.77
C LEU A 210 -3.92 4.79 8.80
N LEU A 211 -3.45 3.62 9.25
CA LEU A 211 -2.28 3.49 10.13
C LEU A 211 -1.01 4.00 9.46
N ASP A 212 -0.86 3.80 8.15
CA ASP A 212 0.24 4.35 7.34
C ASP A 212 0.38 5.88 7.54
N TYR A 213 -0.74 6.61 7.52
CA TYR A 213 -0.74 8.06 7.76
C TYR A 213 -0.50 8.42 9.22
N ILE A 214 -1.03 7.64 10.17
CA ILE A 214 -0.82 7.91 11.60
C ILE A 214 0.65 7.78 11.96
N ILE A 215 1.30 6.68 11.55
CA ILE A 215 2.72 6.47 11.82
C ILE A 215 3.54 7.43 10.97
N GLY A 216 3.23 7.60 9.67
CA GLY A 216 3.93 8.54 8.78
C GLY A 216 4.04 9.94 9.34
N ARG A 217 2.93 10.51 9.83
CA ARG A 217 2.92 11.84 10.46
C ARG A 217 3.69 11.91 11.77
N SER A 218 3.86 10.79 12.46
CA SER A 218 4.56 10.69 13.74
C SER A 218 6.07 10.52 13.59
N VAL A 219 6.55 10.11 12.41
CA VAL A 219 7.95 9.68 12.22
C VAL A 219 8.65 10.31 11.02
N LEU A 220 7.95 11.05 10.15
CA LEU A 220 8.54 11.75 9.01
C LEU A 220 8.55 13.26 9.24
N ALA A 221 9.60 13.94 8.80
CA ALA A 221 9.64 15.40 8.90
C ALA A 221 8.61 16.04 7.96
N LEU A 222 8.14 17.24 8.28
CA LEU A 222 7.22 17.96 7.38
C LEU A 222 7.84 18.24 6.01
N SER A 223 9.17 18.33 5.92
CA SER A 223 9.91 18.45 4.66
C SER A 223 9.77 17.23 3.74
N ASP A 224 9.41 16.07 4.30
CA ASP A 224 9.23 14.82 3.58
C ASP A 224 7.78 14.62 3.11
N GLU A 225 6.93 15.64 3.29
CA GLU A 225 5.56 15.60 2.80
C GLU A 225 5.53 15.39 1.27
N PRO A 226 4.76 14.41 0.78
CA PRO A 226 4.52 14.25 -0.64
C PRO A 226 3.89 15.50 -1.24
N LYS A 227 4.48 16.00 -2.33
CA LYS A 227 3.97 17.20 -3.04
C LYS A 227 2.54 17.06 -3.57
N CYS A 228 2.07 15.83 -3.71
CA CYS A 228 0.84 15.49 -4.39
C CYS A 228 -0.04 14.60 -3.50
N PRO A 229 -1.22 15.07 -3.06
CA PRO A 229 -2.06 14.34 -2.10
C PRO A 229 -2.94 13.25 -2.74
N GLY A 230 -2.80 12.96 -4.04
CA GLY A 230 -3.69 12.04 -4.76
C GLY A 230 -3.92 10.69 -4.06
N ARG A 231 -2.87 10.07 -3.49
CA ARG A 231 -2.99 8.82 -2.72
C ARG A 231 -3.85 8.99 -1.46
N LYS A 232 -3.68 10.08 -0.73
CA LYS A 232 -4.48 10.41 0.47
C LYS A 232 -5.96 10.51 0.11
N ASN A 233 -6.26 11.20 -0.98
CA ASN A 233 -7.63 11.36 -1.46
C ASN A 233 -8.25 10.02 -1.87
N MET A 234 -7.49 9.14 -2.52
CA MET A 234 -7.97 7.78 -2.84
C MET A 234 -8.22 6.94 -1.59
N VAL A 235 -7.32 6.96 -0.60
CA VAL A 235 -7.52 6.20 0.66
C VAL A 235 -8.75 6.67 1.42
N ILE A 236 -9.01 7.98 1.46
CA ILE A 236 -10.24 8.55 2.02
C ILE A 236 -11.46 8.00 1.25
N SER A 237 -11.44 8.08 -0.09
CA SER A 237 -12.53 7.58 -0.93
C SER A 237 -12.76 6.07 -0.77
N TRP A 238 -11.70 5.26 -0.64
CA TRP A 238 -11.81 3.82 -0.39
C TRP A 238 -12.43 3.54 0.98
N THR A 239 -12.08 4.34 1.99
CA THR A 239 -12.64 4.22 3.33
C THR A 239 -14.14 4.50 3.31
N GLU A 240 -14.56 5.56 2.62
CA GLU A 240 -15.98 5.90 2.46
C GLU A 240 -16.75 4.79 1.76
N ASP A 241 -16.24 4.31 0.62
CA ASP A 241 -16.86 3.22 -0.15
C ASP A 241 -16.98 1.91 0.65
N VAL A 242 -15.93 1.52 1.38
CA VAL A 242 -15.97 0.32 2.24
C VAL A 242 -17.04 0.50 3.31
N VAL A 243 -17.03 1.62 4.04
CA VAL A 243 -17.98 1.85 5.14
C VAL A 243 -19.42 1.95 4.64
N ASP A 244 -19.65 2.57 3.48
CA ASP A 244 -20.98 2.72 2.89
C ASP A 244 -21.60 1.39 2.47
N ARG A 245 -20.77 0.43 2.03
CA ARG A 245 -21.22 -0.91 1.63
C ARG A 245 -21.31 -1.93 2.77
N LEU A 246 -20.86 -1.59 3.99
CA LEU A 246 -21.01 -2.49 5.14
C LEU A 246 -22.49 -2.81 5.43
N PRO A 247 -22.82 -4.04 5.83
CA PRO A 247 -24.12 -4.35 6.41
C PRO A 247 -24.32 -3.65 7.77
N GLU A 248 -25.57 -3.53 8.21
CA GLU A 248 -25.94 -2.80 9.44
C GLU A 248 -25.18 -3.27 10.68
N ASP A 249 -24.96 -4.57 10.83
CA ASP A 249 -24.25 -5.16 11.97
C ASP A 249 -22.74 -4.88 11.99
N TYR A 250 -22.19 -4.25 10.94
CA TYR A 250 -20.81 -3.79 10.84
C TYR A 250 -20.67 -2.26 10.80
N LYS A 251 -21.76 -1.50 10.65
CA LYS A 251 -21.71 -0.02 10.49
C LYS A 251 -21.03 0.67 11.66
N GLU A 252 -21.17 0.15 12.87
CA GLU A 252 -20.51 0.69 14.07
C GLU A 252 -18.98 0.78 13.93
N HIS A 253 -18.36 -0.20 13.25
CA HIS A 253 -16.92 -0.25 13.02
C HIS A 253 -16.42 0.78 11.99
N GLY A 254 -17.33 1.39 11.23
CA GLY A 254 -17.01 2.44 10.26
C GLY A 254 -17.04 3.86 10.83
N VAL A 255 -17.60 4.06 12.02
CA VAL A 255 -17.85 5.40 12.59
C VAL A 255 -16.53 6.15 12.83
N TRP A 256 -15.58 5.50 13.51
CA TRP A 256 -14.28 6.11 13.79
C TRP A 256 -13.47 6.34 12.52
N LEU A 257 -13.52 5.41 11.55
CA LEU A 257 -12.80 5.55 10.27
C LEU A 257 -13.24 6.77 9.49
N LYS A 258 -14.56 7.02 9.40
CA LYS A 258 -15.11 8.22 8.76
C LYS A 258 -14.70 9.50 9.47
N GLU A 259 -14.71 9.50 10.80
CA GLU A 259 -14.26 10.66 11.57
C GLU A 259 -12.77 10.93 11.35
N PHE A 260 -11.94 9.89 11.35
CA PHE A 260 -10.52 10.04 11.05
C PHE A 260 -10.28 10.54 9.62
N CYS A 261 -11.05 10.07 8.63
CA CYS A 261 -10.93 10.58 7.26
C CYS A 261 -11.21 12.09 7.15
N ARG A 262 -12.17 12.62 7.92
CA ARG A 262 -12.43 14.08 7.98
C ARG A 262 -11.25 14.85 8.55
N VAL A 263 -10.57 14.27 9.53
CA VAL A 263 -9.35 14.82 10.12
C VAL A 263 -8.21 14.76 9.10
N LEU A 264 -7.98 13.60 8.49
CA LEU A 264 -6.93 13.36 7.48
C LEU A 264 -7.07 14.27 6.26
N ALA A 265 -8.30 14.54 5.82
CA ALA A 265 -8.58 15.47 4.72
C ALA A 265 -8.00 16.88 4.97
N ARG A 266 -7.87 17.30 6.23
CA ARG A 266 -7.34 18.61 6.66
C ARG A 266 -5.86 18.57 7.07
N GLN A 267 -5.26 17.38 7.10
CA GLN A 267 -3.86 17.19 7.50
C GLN A 267 -2.93 17.10 6.30
N ASP A 268 -1.63 17.21 6.57
CA ASP A 268 -0.57 16.91 5.62
C ASP A 268 -0.64 15.46 5.11
N ALA A 269 0.04 15.17 4.00
CA ALA A 269 -0.04 13.87 3.32
C ALA A 269 1.11 12.90 3.66
N ARG A 270 1.82 13.07 4.79
CA ARG A 270 2.91 12.16 5.16
C ARG A 270 2.38 10.76 5.45
N TYR A 271 3.03 9.77 4.85
CA TYR A 271 2.76 8.33 4.99
C TYR A 271 4.10 7.57 4.85
N LEU A 272 4.20 6.36 5.37
CA LEU A 272 5.44 5.57 5.38
C LEU A 272 5.78 4.95 4.03
N LEU A 273 4.79 4.37 3.36
CA LEU A 273 5.02 3.60 2.14
C LEU A 273 4.93 4.48 0.91
N SER A 274 6.08 5.04 0.49
CA SER A 274 6.23 5.46 -0.90
C SER A 274 6.13 4.23 -1.79
N PRO A 275 5.33 4.28 -2.88
CA PRO A 275 5.49 3.33 -3.97
C PRO A 275 6.93 3.33 -4.51
#